data_AF-A0A5B9DC66-F1
#
_entry.id   AF-A0A5B9DC66-F1
#
_cell.length_a   1.000
_cell.length_b   1.000
_cell.length_c   1.000
_cell.angle_alpha   90.00
_cell.angle_beta   90.00
_cell.angle_gamma   90.00
#
_symmetry.space_group_name_H-M   'P 1'
#
loop_
_entity.id
_entity.type
_entity.pdbx_description
1 polymer ?
#
loop_
_entity_poly.entity_id
_entity_poly.type
_entity_poly.pdbx_seq_one_letter_code
_entity_poly.pdbx_strand_id
1 'polypeptide(L)'
;MDSKMKNLLKGFGAALSNVITKILIPWYIFRSILQNAETTFIDLGYTEAKVDIIIFWIVAMGSITASLSFTKASSPKYSNRKAIFEIILIFANAIYLYLYRFSGALDIAVSLDLGFVFAIFSLNFETMVYISMGVIGLNLIIGLYDLIISFTTIEEEL
;
A
#
# COMPACT_ATOMS: atom_id res chain seq x y z
N MET A 1 -23.61 -1.26 22.57
CA MET A 1 -22.89 -2.05 21.54
C MET A 1 -21.75 -2.81 22.22
N ASP A 2 -21.67 -4.13 22.05
CA ASP A 2 -20.66 -4.97 22.71
C ASP A 2 -19.22 -4.56 22.30
N SER A 3 -18.30 -4.63 23.25
CA SER A 3 -16.85 -4.39 23.08
C SER A 3 -16.26 -5.19 21.90
N LYS A 4 -16.72 -6.43 21.71
CA LYS A 4 -16.34 -7.30 20.60
C LYS A 4 -16.79 -6.74 19.25
N MET A 5 -18.02 -6.27 19.18
CA MET A 5 -18.60 -5.67 17.97
C MET A 5 -17.88 -4.37 17.60
N LYS A 6 -17.48 -3.56 18.59
CA LYS A 6 -16.68 -2.35 18.37
C LYS A 6 -15.30 -2.66 17.77
N ASN A 7 -14.64 -3.72 18.23
CA ASN A 7 -13.33 -4.11 17.70
C ASN A 7 -13.43 -4.69 16.29
N LEU A 8 -14.49 -5.47 15.99
CA LEU A 8 -14.74 -5.96 14.64
C LEU A 8 -14.98 -4.81 13.66
N LEU A 9 -15.80 -3.82 14.01
CA LEU A 9 -16.06 -2.65 13.16
C LEU A 9 -14.78 -1.83 12.88
N LYS A 10 -13.91 -1.68 13.89
CA LYS A 10 -12.57 -1.08 13.70
C LYS A 10 -11.72 -1.88 12.73
N GLY A 11 -11.73 -3.21 12.86
CA GLY A 11 -11.08 -4.14 11.93
C GLY A 11 -11.54 -3.92 10.50
N PHE A 12 -12.86 -3.92 10.27
CA PHE A 12 -13.44 -3.70 8.95
C PHE A 12 -13.11 -2.32 8.38
N GLY A 13 -13.18 -1.26 9.18
CA GLY A 13 -12.81 0.08 8.74
C GLY A 13 -11.35 0.16 8.28
N ALA A 14 -10.43 -0.45 9.03
CA ALA A 14 -9.00 -0.49 8.68
C ALA A 14 -8.73 -1.32 7.42
N ALA A 15 -9.41 -2.46 7.27
CA ALA A 15 -9.33 -3.29 6.07
C ALA A 15 -9.86 -2.56 4.83
N LEU A 16 -11.04 -1.95 4.94
CA LEU A 16 -11.68 -1.21 3.86
C LEU A 16 -10.83 -0.03 3.39
N SER A 17 -10.23 0.71 4.32
CA SER A 17 -9.29 1.78 4.00
C SER A 17 -8.11 1.27 3.17
N ASN A 18 -7.55 0.09 3.50
CA ASN A 18 -6.46 -0.51 2.72
C ASN A 18 -6.94 -1.01 1.36
N VAL A 19 -8.13 -1.61 1.26
CA VAL A 19 -8.70 -2.03 -0.02
C VAL A 19 -8.88 -0.83 -0.95
N ILE A 20 -9.43 0.27 -0.46
CA ILE A 20 -9.62 1.48 -1.27
C ILE A 20 -8.28 2.05 -1.72
N THR A 21 -7.36 2.29 -0.78
CA THR A 21 -6.11 3.01 -1.06
C THR A 21 -5.05 2.18 -1.79
N LYS A 22 -5.00 0.87 -1.56
CA LYS A 22 -3.97 -0.03 -2.11
C LYS A 22 -4.47 -1.00 -3.17
N ILE A 23 -5.79 -1.09 -3.40
CA ILE A 23 -6.32 -1.95 -4.46
C ILE A 23 -7.10 -1.09 -5.44
N LEU A 24 -8.21 -0.49 -5.01
CA LEU A 24 -9.16 0.14 -5.93
C LEU A 24 -8.58 1.35 -6.66
N ILE A 25 -7.91 2.25 -5.94
CA ILE A 25 -7.29 3.44 -6.55
C ILE A 25 -6.18 3.03 -7.53
N PRO A 26 -5.16 2.25 -7.13
CA PRO A 26 -4.15 1.73 -8.06
C PRO A 26 -4.73 1.01 -9.27
N TRP A 27 -5.66 0.07 -9.03
CA TRP A 27 -6.28 -0.71 -10.10
C TRP A 27 -6.98 0.19 -11.13
N TYR A 28 -7.72 1.20 -10.66
CA TYR A 28 -8.39 2.14 -11.56
C TYR A 28 -7.39 2.95 -12.38
N ILE A 29 -6.28 3.40 -11.77
CA ILE A 29 -5.21 4.14 -12.47
C ILE A 29 -4.57 3.24 -13.54
N PHE A 30 -4.11 2.05 -13.18
CA PHE A 30 -3.46 1.14 -14.13
C PHE A 30 -4.38 0.69 -15.26
N ARG A 31 -5.65 0.43 -14.96
CA ARG A 31 -6.58 -0.06 -15.98
C ARG A 31 -7.20 1.04 -16.84
N SER A 32 -7.48 2.21 -16.27
CA SER A 32 -8.18 3.27 -17.00
C SER A 32 -7.21 4.23 -17.70
N ILE A 33 -6.09 4.54 -17.05
CA ILE A 33 -5.14 5.55 -17.54
C ILE A 33 -4.04 4.89 -18.36
N LEU A 34 -3.53 3.73 -17.94
CA LEU A 34 -2.37 3.12 -18.61
C LEU A 34 -2.76 2.18 -19.77
N GLN A 35 -3.91 1.49 -19.71
CA GLN A 35 -4.35 0.58 -20.79
C GLN A 35 -5.18 1.28 -21.89
N ASN A 36 -5.98 2.30 -21.56
CA ASN A 36 -6.85 2.96 -22.54
C ASN A 36 -6.26 4.25 -23.15
N ALA A 37 -5.04 4.65 -22.77
CA ALA A 37 -4.42 5.87 -23.31
C ALA A 37 -4.02 5.75 -24.80
N GLU A 38 -3.95 4.53 -25.34
CA GLU A 38 -3.64 4.29 -26.76
C GLU A 38 -4.64 4.95 -27.74
N THR A 39 -5.84 5.35 -27.27
CA THR A 39 -6.85 5.98 -28.16
C THR A 39 -6.71 7.49 -28.33
N THR A 40 -5.77 8.16 -27.65
CA THR A 40 -5.65 9.64 -27.77
C THR A 40 -4.23 10.11 -27.44
N PHE A 41 -3.38 10.27 -28.47
CA PHE A 41 -2.13 11.05 -28.51
C PHE A 41 -1.06 10.79 -27.41
N ILE A 42 -1.25 9.80 -26.54
CA ILE A 42 -0.41 9.54 -25.36
C ILE A 42 -0.01 8.06 -25.37
N ASP A 43 1.23 7.77 -25.80
CA ASP A 43 1.85 6.45 -25.66
C ASP A 43 2.61 6.37 -24.33
N LEU A 44 2.23 5.42 -23.48
CA LEU A 44 2.83 5.20 -22.16
C LEU A 44 3.79 4.00 -22.13
N GLY A 45 3.94 3.26 -23.24
CA GLY A 45 4.90 2.16 -23.36
C GLY A 45 4.62 0.92 -22.50
N TYR A 46 3.38 0.72 -22.03
CA TYR A 46 2.98 -0.45 -21.25
C TYR A 46 2.25 -1.47 -22.14
N THR A 47 2.75 -2.70 -22.18
CA THR A 47 2.01 -3.82 -22.79
C THR A 47 0.90 -4.29 -21.85
N GLU A 48 -0.23 -4.78 -22.41
CA GLU A 48 -1.34 -5.34 -21.61
C GLU A 48 -0.85 -6.40 -20.60
N ALA A 49 0.06 -7.28 -21.02
CA ALA A 49 0.65 -8.29 -20.16
C ALA A 49 1.40 -7.70 -18.95
N LYS A 50 2.05 -6.54 -19.08
CA LYS A 50 2.69 -5.85 -17.94
C LYS A 50 1.64 -5.26 -17.01
N VAL A 51 0.58 -4.64 -17.54
CA VAL A 51 -0.51 -4.07 -16.74
C VAL A 51 -1.20 -5.15 -15.90
N ASP A 52 -1.46 -6.32 -16.49
CA ASP A 52 -2.08 -7.45 -15.77
C ASP A 52 -1.18 -7.99 -14.64
N ILE A 53 0.13 -8.11 -14.88
CA ILE A 53 1.08 -8.52 -13.84
C ILE A 53 1.10 -7.51 -12.68
N ILE A 54 1.08 -6.21 -12.99
CA ILE A 54 1.06 -5.14 -11.99
C ILE A 54 -0.24 -5.23 -11.16
N ILE A 55 -1.39 -5.35 -11.83
CA ILE A 55 -2.69 -5.51 -11.18
C ILE A 55 -2.72 -6.74 -10.28
N PHE A 56 -2.18 -7.87 -10.72
CA PHE A 56 -2.10 -9.10 -9.91
C PHE A 56 -1.38 -8.83 -8.58
N TRP A 57 -0.19 -8.22 -8.62
CA TRP A 57 0.59 -7.94 -7.40
C TRP A 57 -0.07 -6.90 -6.50
N ILE A 58 -0.72 -5.88 -7.08
CA ILE A 58 -1.52 -4.89 -6.35
C ILE A 58 -2.64 -5.57 -5.57
N VAL A 59 -3.42 -6.43 -6.24
CA VAL A 59 -4.55 -7.14 -5.61
C VAL A 59 -4.05 -8.12 -4.56
N ALA A 60 -3.02 -8.92 -4.87
CA ALA A 60 -2.47 -9.91 -3.95
C ALA A 60 -1.91 -9.26 -2.67
N MET A 61 -0.99 -8.31 -2.81
CA MET A 61 -0.36 -7.66 -1.66
C MET A 61 -1.31 -6.67 -0.96
N GLY A 62 -2.19 -6.00 -1.70
CA GLY A 62 -3.26 -5.18 -1.13
C GLY A 62 -4.19 -6.01 -0.24
N SER A 63 -4.56 -7.22 -0.67
CA SER A 63 -5.41 -8.14 0.11
C SER A 63 -4.69 -8.64 1.37
N ILE A 64 -3.40 -8.94 1.27
CA ILE A 64 -2.57 -9.31 2.43
C ILE A 64 -2.53 -8.16 3.44
N THR A 65 -2.20 -6.93 3.00
CA THR A 65 -2.14 -5.77 3.91
C THR A 65 -3.50 -5.42 4.51
N ALA A 66 -4.60 -5.58 3.77
CA ALA A 66 -5.95 -5.40 4.29
C ALA A 66 -6.29 -6.44 5.38
N SER A 67 -5.95 -7.71 5.16
CA SER A 67 -6.17 -8.80 6.13
C SER A 67 -5.34 -8.63 7.41
N LEU A 68 -4.09 -8.22 7.27
CA LEU A 68 -3.21 -7.90 8.40
C LEU A 68 -3.72 -6.66 9.16
N SER A 69 -4.21 -5.65 8.45
CA SER A 69 -4.79 -4.44 9.06
C SER A 69 -6.08 -4.73 9.83
N PHE A 70 -6.96 -5.58 9.28
CA PHE A 70 -8.13 -6.10 10.01
C PHE A 70 -7.71 -6.76 11.33
N THR A 71 -6.71 -7.65 11.25
CA THR A 71 -6.27 -8.44 12.39
C THR A 71 -5.61 -7.58 13.47
N LYS A 72 -4.79 -6.60 13.08
CA LYS A 72 -4.22 -5.60 13.98
C LYS A 72 -5.32 -4.77 14.66
N ALA A 73 -6.24 -4.20 13.90
CA ALA A 73 -7.24 -3.26 14.41
C ALA A 73 -8.36 -3.93 15.24
N SER A 74 -8.63 -5.21 15.00
CA SER A 74 -9.56 -6.02 15.80
C SER A 74 -8.97 -6.54 17.11
N SER A 75 -7.64 -6.47 17.27
CA SER A 75 -6.95 -6.98 18.46
C SER A 75 -7.02 -6.00 19.64
N PRO A 76 -7.03 -6.50 20.90
CA PRO A 76 -6.98 -5.64 22.10
C PRO A 76 -5.75 -4.73 22.11
N LYS A 77 -5.90 -3.54 22.72
CA LYS A 77 -4.92 -2.45 22.62
C LYS A 77 -3.50 -2.83 23.07
N TYR A 78 -3.38 -3.65 24.11
CA TYR A 78 -2.12 -4.06 24.75
C TYR A 78 -1.80 -5.56 24.56
N SER A 79 -2.27 -6.19 23.48
CA SER A 79 -2.00 -7.60 23.24
C SER A 79 -0.72 -7.81 22.43
N ASN A 80 0.09 -8.81 22.78
CA ASN A 80 1.25 -9.25 21.98
C ASN A 80 0.88 -9.55 20.53
N ARG A 81 -0.31 -10.14 20.33
CA ARG A 81 -0.87 -10.39 19.01
C ARG A 81 -0.88 -9.11 18.17
N LYS A 82 -1.38 -8.00 18.73
CA LYS A 82 -1.47 -6.73 18.01
C LYS A 82 -0.09 -6.22 17.61
N ALA A 83 0.89 -6.27 18.51
CA ALA A 83 2.27 -5.84 18.24
C ALA A 83 2.94 -6.70 17.15
N ILE A 84 2.75 -8.02 17.19
CA ILE A 84 3.26 -8.94 16.15
C ILE A 84 2.63 -8.62 14.80
N PHE A 85 1.30 -8.47 14.72
CA PHE A 85 0.61 -8.15 13.47
C PHE A 85 0.98 -6.76 12.94
N GLU A 86 1.34 -5.81 13.81
CA GLU A 86 1.86 -4.51 13.42
C GLU A 86 3.21 -4.61 12.72
N ILE A 87 4.15 -5.38 13.26
CA ILE A 87 5.45 -5.62 12.62
C ILE A 87 5.28 -6.33 11.28
N ILE A 88 4.46 -7.39 11.24
CA ILE A 88 4.20 -8.12 9.98
C ILE A 88 3.56 -7.18 8.94
N LEU A 89 2.63 -6.31 9.35
CA LEU A 89 2.01 -5.32 8.47
C LEU A 89 3.02 -4.30 7.94
N ILE A 90 3.97 -3.85 8.76
CA ILE A 90 5.05 -2.93 8.34
C ILE A 90 5.90 -3.59 7.24
N PHE A 91 6.31 -4.84 7.43
CA PHE A 91 7.05 -5.58 6.40
C PHE A 91 6.21 -5.79 5.13
N ALA A 92 4.93 -6.13 5.26
CA ALA A 92 4.04 -6.28 4.11
C ALA A 92 3.90 -4.96 3.32
N ASN A 93 3.85 -3.81 4.01
CA ASN A 93 3.85 -2.49 3.37
C ASN A 93 5.18 -2.18 2.65
N ALA A 94 6.31 -2.57 3.25
CA ALA A 94 7.61 -2.41 2.63
C ALA A 94 7.71 -3.23 1.32
N ILE A 95 7.26 -4.49 1.35
CA ILE A 95 7.20 -5.35 0.17
C ILE A 95 6.24 -4.79 -0.88
N TYR A 96 5.07 -4.28 -0.46
CA TYR A 96 4.11 -3.64 -1.37
C TYR A 96 4.75 -2.47 -2.15
N LEU A 97 5.46 -1.57 -1.46
CA LEU A 97 6.19 -0.48 -2.11
C LEU A 97 7.36 -0.97 -2.97
N TYR A 98 8.06 -2.00 -2.52
CA TYR A 98 9.12 -2.62 -3.29
C TYR A 98 8.58 -3.14 -4.63
N LEU A 99 7.46 -3.87 -4.64
CA LEU A 99 6.84 -4.32 -5.89
C LEU A 99 6.40 -3.17 -6.79
N TYR A 100 5.92 -2.06 -6.22
CA TYR A 100 5.65 -0.85 -6.97
C TYR A 100 6.89 -0.30 -7.68
N ARG A 101 8.06 -0.38 -7.06
CA ARG A 101 9.33 0.01 -7.68
C ARG A 101 9.66 -0.85 -8.90
N PHE A 102 9.42 -2.16 -8.84
CA PHE A 102 9.69 -3.09 -9.96
C PHE A 102 8.60 -3.10 -11.04
N SER A 103 7.45 -2.47 -10.79
CA SER A 103 6.35 -2.37 -11.76
C SER A 103 6.67 -1.50 -12.98
N GLY A 104 7.75 -0.70 -12.94
CA GLY A 104 8.09 0.27 -13.99
C GLY A 104 7.31 1.58 -13.89
N ALA A 105 6.31 1.68 -13.02
CA ALA A 105 5.45 2.86 -12.84
C ALA A 105 6.11 4.07 -12.14
N LEU A 106 7.44 4.07 -11.99
CA LEU A 106 8.17 5.12 -11.27
C LEU A 106 8.37 6.37 -12.10
N ASP A 107 8.49 6.23 -13.41
CA ASP A 107 8.66 7.34 -14.34
C ASP A 107 7.54 7.25 -15.37
N ILE A 108 6.54 8.10 -15.19
CA ILE A 108 5.46 8.26 -16.17
C ILE A 108 5.78 9.52 -16.97
N ALA A 109 6.21 9.32 -18.22
CA ALA A 109 6.38 10.40 -19.18
C ALA A 109 5.16 10.44 -20.10
N VAL A 110 4.49 11.59 -20.12
CA VAL A 110 3.38 11.88 -21.03
C VAL A 110 3.89 12.88 -22.06
N SER A 111 3.98 12.44 -23.31
CA SER A 111 4.20 13.34 -24.45
C SER A 111 2.86 13.82 -24.98
N LEU A 112 2.72 15.13 -25.15
CA LEU A 112 1.54 15.74 -25.76
C LEU A 112 2.00 16.38 -27.08
N ASP A 113 1.55 15.80 -28.20
CA ASP A 113 1.85 16.28 -29.55
C ASP A 113 0.56 16.85 -30.18
N LEU A 114 0.52 18.17 -30.32
CA LEU A 114 -0.58 18.89 -30.99
C LEU A 114 -0.22 19.30 -32.42
N GLY A 115 0.83 18.75 -33.02
CA GLY A 115 1.27 19.04 -34.40
C GLY A 115 2.00 20.38 -34.58
N PHE A 116 1.90 21.30 -33.63
CA PHE A 116 2.60 22.61 -33.61
C PHE A 116 3.28 22.93 -32.27
N VAL A 117 2.96 22.20 -31.20
CA VAL A 117 3.60 22.30 -29.89
C VAL A 117 3.86 20.89 -29.39
N PHE A 118 5.10 20.65 -28.96
CA PHE A 118 5.52 19.42 -28.31
C PHE A 118 5.84 19.73 -26.85
N ALA A 119 5.11 19.09 -25.92
CA ALA A 119 5.35 19.21 -24.49
C ALA A 119 5.53 17.81 -23.88
N ILE A 120 6.58 17.63 -23.10
CA ILE A 120 6.80 16.43 -22.30
C ILE A 120 6.53 16.77 -20.84
N PHE A 121 5.58 16.07 -20.24
CA PHE A 121 5.35 16.09 -18.80
C PHE A 121 5.90 14.79 -18.21
N SER A 122 6.92 14.88 -17.36
CA SER A 122 7.42 13.73 -16.61
C SER A 122 7.01 13.83 -15.15
N LEU A 123 6.39 12.77 -14.64
CA LEU A 123 6.15 12.57 -13.21
C LEU A 123 7.11 11.50 -12.72
N ASN A 124 8.08 11.91 -11.90
CA ASN A 124 9.00 11.02 -11.20
C ASN A 124 8.44 10.71 -9.81
N PHE A 125 8.01 9.47 -9.63
CA PHE A 125 7.48 8.96 -8.36
C PHE A 125 8.57 8.36 -7.47
N GLU A 126 9.83 8.33 -7.92
CA GLU A 126 10.95 7.76 -7.19
C GLU A 126 11.14 8.44 -5.82
N THR A 127 11.07 9.77 -5.80
CA THR A 127 11.16 10.56 -4.57
C THR A 127 10.01 10.25 -3.60
N MET A 128 8.79 10.04 -4.12
CA MET A 128 7.64 9.68 -3.29
C MET A 128 7.80 8.28 -2.68
N VAL A 129 8.37 7.34 -3.44
CA VAL A 129 8.66 5.99 -2.95
C VAL A 129 9.73 6.02 -1.86
N TYR A 130 10.80 6.81 -2.01
CA TYR A 130 11.84 6.94 -0.97
C TYR A 130 11.31 7.57 0.32
N ILE A 131 10.50 8.63 0.23
CA ILE A 131 9.84 9.22 1.40
C ILE A 131 8.97 8.17 2.09
N SER A 132 8.18 7.42 1.32
CA SER A 132 7.31 6.37 1.85
C SER A 132 8.12 5.24 2.52
N MET A 133 9.25 4.83 1.95
CA MET A 133 10.16 3.86 2.56
C MET A 133 10.77 4.39 3.87
N GLY A 134 11.13 5.68 3.93
CA GLY A 134 11.58 6.33 5.16
C GLY A 134 10.53 6.30 6.27
N VAL A 135 9.28 6.63 5.94
CA VAL A 135 8.14 6.54 6.88
C VAL A 135 7.91 5.12 7.37
N ILE A 136 8.02 4.12 6.49
CA ILE A 136 7.94 2.70 6.89
C ILE A 136 9.08 2.32 7.83
N GLY A 137 10.30 2.81 7.59
CA GLY A 137 11.44 2.61 8.48
C GLY A 137 11.20 3.17 9.88
N LEU A 138 10.64 4.38 9.98
CA LEU A 138 10.24 4.97 11.27
C LEU A 138 9.16 4.15 11.97
N ASN A 139 8.15 3.70 11.21
CA ASN A 139 7.11 2.82 11.76
C ASN A 139 7.67 1.49 12.27
N LEU A 140 8.73 0.95 11.65
CA LEU A 140 9.40 -0.25 12.14
C LEU A 140 10.03 -0.01 13.52
N ILE A 141 10.70 1.12 13.71
CA ILE A 141 11.29 1.49 15.01
C ILE A 141 10.20 1.58 16.09
N ILE A 142 9.09 2.25 15.78
CA ILE A 142 7.93 2.36 16.70
C ILE A 142 7.34 0.98 16.98
N GLY A 143 7.13 0.16 15.95
CA GLY A 143 6.57 -1.19 16.11
C GLY A 143 7.45 -2.12 16.94
N LEU A 144 8.77 -2.02 16.82
CA LEU A 144 9.72 -2.76 17.66
C LEU A 144 9.65 -2.30 19.12
N TYR A 145 9.54 -0.99 19.36
CA TYR A 145 9.37 -0.44 20.70
C TYR A 145 8.06 -0.92 21.35
N ASP A 146 6.94 -0.86 20.62
CA ASP A 146 5.64 -1.35 21.09
C ASP A 146 5.66 -2.87 21.37
N LEU A 147 6.42 -3.64 20.59
CA LEU A 147 6.61 -5.06 20.83
C LEU A 147 7.33 -5.30 22.16
N ILE A 148 8.42 -4.59 22.44
CA ILE A 148 9.17 -4.73 23.70
C ILE A 148 8.25 -4.44 24.89
N ILE A 149 7.48 -3.34 24.86
CA ILE A 149 6.54 -2.99 25.92
C ILE A 149 5.47 -4.07 26.12
N SER A 150 4.96 -4.64 25.02
CA SER A 150 3.93 -5.68 25.11
C SER A 150 4.41 -6.92 25.87
N PHE A 151 5.71 -7.23 25.80
CA PHE A 151 6.29 -8.32 26.57
C PHE A 151 6.56 -7.96 28.03
N THR A 152 7.01 -6.73 28.33
CA THR A 152 7.34 -6.33 29.71
C THR A 152 6.10 -6.11 30.58
N THR A 153 5.01 -5.60 30.00
CA THR A 153 3.76 -5.36 30.74
C THR A 153 3.07 -6.64 31.23
N ILE A 154 3.40 -7.80 30.67
CA ILE A 154 2.90 -9.10 31.12
C ILE A 154 3.61 -9.57 32.39
N GLU A 155 4.86 -9.17 32.62
CA GLU A 155 5.61 -9.54 33.83
C GLU A 155 5.10 -8.79 35.09
N GLU A 156 4.43 -7.63 34.94
CA GLU A 156 3.89 -6.86 36.06
C GLU A 156 2.49 -7.30 36.51
N GLU A 157 1.76 -8.07 35.69
CA GLU A 157 0.41 -8.56 36.01
C GLU A 157 0.37 -10.04 36.49
N LEU A 158 1.53 -10.70 36.63
CA LEU A 158 1.71 -12.07 37.14
C LEU A 158 2.29 -12.08 38.57
#